data_AF-A0A4P6YCJ3-F1
#
_entry.id   AF-A0A4P6YCJ3-F1
#
_cell.length_a   1.000
_cell.length_b   1.000
_cell.length_c   1.000
_cell.angle_alpha   90.00
_cell.angle_beta   90.00
_cell.angle_gamma   90.00
#
_symmetry.space_group_name_H-M   'P 1'
#
loop_
_entity.id
_entity.type
_entity.pdbx_description
1 polymer ?
#
loop_
_entity_poly.entity_id
_entity_poly.type
_entity_poly.pdbx_seq_one_letter_code
_entity_poly.pdbx_strand_id
1 'polypeptide(L)'
;MKITFNIFSILIFLCTIHSVSAQYGNGYGNGYGSGRGNGMNQMGAMSQRSEPEKPKETPPEEIVANYMEEMKPALSLDELQALAISNVLVESVKAQGRISKLNLPQEDLMTEYKLLSESTDKKINDFLNKDQKEKYLTFKEDMKKPKKSKSKDKKK
;
A
#
# COMPACT_ATOMS: atom_id res chain seq x y z
N MET A 1 -9.29 10.35 35.71
CA MET A 1 -8.68 10.68 34.41
C MET A 1 -7.34 9.99 34.29
N LYS A 2 -7.21 8.94 33.48
CA LYS A 2 -5.97 8.51 32.78
C LYS A 2 -6.37 7.56 31.65
N ILE A 3 -6.59 8.08 30.45
CA ILE A 3 -6.69 7.28 29.22
C ILE A 3 -5.79 7.94 28.20
N THR A 4 -4.51 7.59 28.24
CA THR A 4 -3.52 8.05 27.26
C THR A 4 -2.50 6.93 27.11
N PHE A 5 -2.75 5.96 26.22
CA PHE A 5 -1.67 5.23 25.51
C PHE A 5 -2.11 4.25 24.40
N ASN A 6 -3.30 4.34 23.81
CA ASN A 6 -3.74 3.37 22.79
C ASN A 6 -4.20 4.00 21.47
N ILE A 7 -3.35 4.82 20.84
CA ILE A 7 -3.60 5.34 19.47
C ILE A 7 -2.37 5.13 18.55
N PHE A 8 -1.61 4.06 18.75
CA PHE A 8 -0.31 3.85 18.08
C PHE A 8 -0.29 2.80 16.95
N SER A 9 -1.42 2.39 16.35
CA SER A 9 -1.37 1.26 15.39
C SER A 9 -2.32 1.23 14.20
N ILE A 10 -2.91 2.36 13.75
CA ILE A 10 -3.94 2.30 12.68
C ILE A 10 -3.66 3.28 11.53
N LEU A 11 -2.42 3.31 11.02
CA LEU A 11 -2.12 4.06 9.80
C LEU A 11 -1.21 3.35 8.78
N ILE A 12 -0.88 2.06 8.99
CA ILE A 12 0.10 1.31 8.16
C ILE A 12 -0.53 0.19 7.31
N PHE A 13 -1.86 0.03 7.29
CA PHE A 13 -2.46 -1.17 6.67
C PHE A 13 -3.00 -1.03 5.23
N LEU A 14 -2.82 0.12 4.57
CA LEU A 14 -3.47 0.37 3.27
C LEU A 14 -2.70 -0.10 2.01
N CYS A 15 -1.57 -0.82 2.15
CA CYS A 15 -0.81 -1.30 0.98
C CYS A 15 -0.35 -2.78 1.01
N THR A 16 -0.84 -3.61 1.94
CA THR A 16 -0.39 -5.02 2.06
C THR A 16 -1.16 -6.03 1.19
N ILE A 17 -1.99 -5.60 0.24
CA ILE A 17 -2.55 -6.52 -0.77
C ILE A 17 -1.58 -6.65 -1.96
N HIS A 18 -0.34 -7.00 -1.68
CA HIS A 18 0.50 -7.69 -2.65
C HIS A 18 0.35 -9.17 -2.34
N SER A 19 -0.04 -9.94 -3.35
CA SER A 19 -0.20 -11.40 -3.29
C SER A 19 0.83 -12.04 -2.37
N VAL A 20 0.36 -12.55 -1.22
CA VAL A 20 1.18 -13.37 -0.33
C VAL A 20 1.56 -14.61 -1.12
N SER A 21 2.75 -14.62 -1.71
CA SER A 21 3.45 -15.88 -1.99
C SER A 21 3.81 -16.45 -0.63
N ALA A 22 2.96 -17.35 -0.13
CA ALA A 22 3.23 -18.14 1.04
C ALA A 22 4.46 -19.02 0.76
N GLN A 23 5.66 -18.47 0.98
CA GLN A 23 6.82 -19.32 1.17
C GLN A 23 6.70 -19.88 2.59
N TYR A 24 6.04 -21.04 2.65
CA TYR A 24 5.93 -21.90 3.82
C TYR A 24 7.36 -22.31 4.23
N GLY A 25 8.04 -21.43 4.97
CA GLY A 25 9.32 -21.71 5.64
C GLY A 25 9.07 -22.60 6.85
N ASN A 26 8.53 -23.78 6.60
CA ASN A 26 8.36 -24.84 7.58
C ASN A 26 9.63 -25.69 7.53
N GLY A 27 10.50 -25.53 8.54
CA GLY A 27 11.73 -26.33 8.57
C GLY A 27 12.77 -25.93 9.59
N TYR A 28 12.38 -25.56 10.81
CA TYR A 28 13.26 -25.83 11.95
C TYR A 28 13.32 -27.35 12.11
N GLY A 29 14.43 -27.96 11.72
CA GLY A 29 14.65 -29.39 11.75
C GLY A 29 16.12 -29.72 11.89
N ASN A 30 16.61 -29.62 13.13
CA ASN A 30 17.90 -30.17 13.55
C ASN A 30 17.88 -31.69 13.32
N GLY A 31 18.79 -32.23 12.52
CA GLY A 31 18.83 -33.66 12.18
C GLY A 31 20.21 -34.14 11.78
N TYR A 32 20.93 -34.66 12.77
CA TYR A 32 22.11 -35.52 12.65
C TYR A 32 21.97 -36.58 11.54
N GLY A 33 23.01 -36.82 10.74
CA GLY A 33 23.03 -37.99 9.84
C GLY A 33 24.21 -38.06 8.88
N SER A 34 25.21 -38.85 9.25
CA SER A 34 26.35 -39.32 8.47
C SER A 34 26.03 -39.74 7.02
N GLY A 35 26.93 -39.43 6.09
CA GLY A 35 26.94 -40.08 4.78
C GLY A 35 28.13 -39.64 3.92
N ARG A 36 29.23 -40.41 3.97
CA ARG A 36 30.35 -40.31 3.04
C ARG A 36 29.86 -40.45 1.59
N GLY A 37 30.42 -39.64 0.69
CA GLY A 37 30.21 -39.84 -0.75
C GLY A 37 31.08 -38.90 -1.57
N ASN A 38 32.23 -39.43 -1.99
CA ASN A 38 33.05 -39.10 -3.16
C ASN A 38 32.93 -37.72 -3.82
N GLY A 39 34.11 -37.13 -4.00
CA GLY A 39 34.27 -35.95 -4.83
C GLY A 39 34.10 -36.20 -6.32
N MET A 40 34.21 -35.08 -7.01
CA MET A 40 34.43 -34.92 -8.45
C MET A 40 33.20 -34.98 -9.35
N ASN A 41 33.12 -33.93 -10.17
CA ASN A 41 32.25 -33.76 -11.33
C ASN A 41 30.82 -33.29 -11.04
N GLN A 42 30.68 -31.97 -10.89
CA GLN A 42 29.54 -31.25 -11.43
C GLN A 42 29.92 -29.77 -11.60
N MET A 43 30.79 -29.52 -12.58
CA MET A 43 30.88 -28.22 -13.25
C MET A 43 29.64 -28.12 -14.16
N GLY A 44 28.47 -28.09 -13.51
CA GLY A 44 27.17 -28.01 -14.13
C GLY A 44 26.92 -26.56 -14.50
N ALA A 45 26.85 -26.31 -15.79
CA ALA A 45 26.17 -25.15 -16.33
C ALA A 45 24.81 -25.00 -15.63
N MET A 46 24.65 -24.00 -14.77
CA MET A 46 23.32 -23.61 -14.34
C MET A 46 23.24 -22.14 -13.98
N SER A 47 22.58 -21.44 -14.89
CA SER A 47 21.78 -20.25 -14.66
C SER A 47 22.56 -18.98 -14.31
N GLN A 48 22.95 -18.29 -15.39
CA GLN A 48 22.79 -16.86 -15.50
C GLN A 48 21.48 -16.48 -14.81
N ARG A 49 21.60 -15.95 -13.59
CA ARG A 49 20.48 -15.57 -12.75
C ARG A 49 19.86 -14.38 -13.47
N SER A 50 18.89 -14.63 -14.36
CA SER A 50 18.01 -13.59 -14.86
C SER A 50 17.48 -12.91 -13.62
N GLU A 51 17.87 -11.66 -13.39
CA GLU A 51 17.20 -10.85 -12.37
C GLU A 51 15.70 -10.97 -12.67
N PRO A 52 14.86 -11.36 -11.69
CA PRO A 52 13.43 -11.38 -11.91
C PRO A 52 13.06 -9.97 -12.40
N GLU A 53 12.46 -9.90 -13.60
CA GLU A 53 11.96 -8.65 -14.16
C GLU A 53 11.18 -7.96 -13.05
N LYS A 54 11.63 -6.76 -12.64
CA LYS A 54 10.93 -5.98 -11.61
C LYS A 54 9.46 -5.94 -12.02
N PRO A 55 8.53 -6.37 -11.14
CA PRO A 55 7.10 -6.30 -11.44
C PRO A 55 6.78 -4.90 -11.98
N LYS A 56 6.10 -4.82 -13.12
CA LYS A 56 5.74 -3.54 -13.73
C LYS A 56 5.03 -2.69 -12.68
N GLU A 57 5.62 -1.55 -12.32
CA GLU A 57 5.01 -0.59 -11.41
C GLU A 57 3.66 -0.17 -12.01
N THR A 58 2.56 -0.37 -11.28
CA THR A 58 1.23 0.07 -11.73
C THR A 58 1.27 1.58 -11.97
N PRO A 59 0.79 2.07 -13.14
CA PRO A 59 0.80 3.49 -13.43
C PRO A 59 0.10 4.31 -12.33
N PRO A 60 0.66 5.45 -11.89
CA PRO A 60 0.04 6.31 -10.89
C PRO A 60 -1.40 6.68 -11.24
N GLU A 61 -1.68 6.88 -12.52
CA GLU A 61 -3.00 7.24 -13.04
C GLU A 61 -4.02 6.11 -12.84
N GLU A 62 -3.61 4.84 -12.94
CA GLU A 62 -4.48 3.68 -12.71
C GLU A 62 -4.79 3.50 -11.21
N ILE A 63 -3.79 3.71 -10.35
CA ILE A 63 -3.98 3.72 -8.89
C ILE A 63 -4.99 4.79 -8.48
N VAL A 64 -4.84 5.99 -9.04
CA VAL A 64 -5.74 7.12 -8.76
C VAL A 64 -7.13 6.88 -9.33
N ALA A 65 -7.24 6.32 -10.54
CA ALA A 65 -8.54 5.98 -11.12
C ALA A 65 -9.35 5.06 -10.19
N ASN A 66 -8.74 3.97 -9.72
CA ASN A 66 -9.37 3.05 -8.77
C ASN A 66 -9.81 3.74 -7.47
N TYR A 67 -9.00 4.66 -6.95
CA TYR A 67 -9.36 5.42 -5.75
C TYR A 67 -10.51 6.41 -6.00
N MET A 68 -10.51 7.06 -7.17
CA MET A 68 -11.51 8.04 -7.58
C MET A 68 -12.88 7.40 -7.86
N GLU A 69 -12.94 6.12 -8.22
CA GLU A 69 -14.20 5.37 -8.33
C GLU A 69 -15.00 5.37 -7.02
N GLU A 70 -14.31 5.27 -5.88
CA GLU A 70 -14.96 5.31 -4.57
C GLU A 70 -15.13 6.76 -4.07
N MET A 71 -14.12 7.61 -4.24
CA MET A 71 -14.11 8.98 -3.70
C MET A 71 -15.11 9.90 -4.39
N LYS A 72 -15.22 9.84 -5.73
CA LYS A 72 -16.09 10.72 -6.52
C LYS A 72 -17.56 10.64 -6.07
N PRO A 73 -18.22 9.46 -6.01
CA PRO A 73 -19.59 9.36 -5.55
C PRO A 73 -19.72 9.64 -4.03
N ALA A 74 -18.75 9.21 -3.21
CA ALA A 74 -18.80 9.40 -1.76
C ALA A 74 -18.83 10.89 -1.36
N LEU A 75 -18.06 11.72 -2.06
CA LEU A 75 -18.03 13.16 -1.80
C LEU A 75 -19.02 13.94 -2.67
N SER A 76 -19.63 13.30 -3.67
CA SER A 76 -20.47 13.97 -4.67
C SER A 76 -19.69 15.06 -5.42
N LEU A 77 -18.50 14.70 -5.92
CA LEU A 77 -17.63 15.62 -6.67
C LEU A 77 -18.18 15.88 -8.07
N ASP A 78 -18.15 17.13 -8.50
CA ASP A 78 -18.36 17.47 -9.91
C ASP A 78 -17.16 17.08 -10.78
N GLU A 79 -17.29 17.25 -12.10
CA GLU A 79 -16.24 16.85 -13.04
C GLU A 79 -14.96 17.68 -12.91
N LEU A 80 -15.06 18.98 -12.61
CA LEU A 80 -13.91 19.86 -12.46
C LEU A 80 -13.16 19.56 -11.16
N GLN A 81 -13.88 19.37 -10.06
CA GLN A 81 -13.33 18.95 -8.78
C GLN A 81 -12.67 17.57 -8.90
N ALA A 82 -13.34 16.61 -9.55
CA ALA A 82 -12.79 15.27 -9.75
C ALA A 82 -11.48 15.32 -10.56
N LEU A 83 -11.41 16.14 -11.62
CA LEU A 83 -10.20 16.31 -12.41
C LEU A 83 -9.06 16.93 -11.58
N ALA A 84 -9.35 18.02 -10.85
CA ALA A 84 -8.37 18.71 -10.02
C ALA A 84 -7.81 17.81 -8.91
N ILE A 85 -8.70 17.11 -8.18
CA ILE A 85 -8.34 16.18 -7.12
C ILE A 85 -7.56 14.97 -7.68
N SER A 86 -7.94 14.46 -8.85
CA SER A 86 -7.19 13.37 -9.50
C SER A 86 -5.74 13.77 -9.76
N ASN A 87 -5.49 15.00 -10.26
CA ASN A 87 -4.13 15.49 -10.48
C ASN A 87 -3.32 15.57 -9.18
N VAL A 88 -3.93 16.08 -8.10
CA VAL A 88 -3.29 16.11 -6.77
C VAL A 88 -2.93 14.70 -6.28
N LEU A 89 -3.82 13.73 -6.48
CA LEU A 89 -3.58 12.35 -6.09
C LEU A 89 -2.49 11.69 -6.95
N VAL A 90 -2.44 11.98 -8.26
CA VAL A 90 -1.38 11.46 -9.15
C VAL A 90 -0.01 11.98 -8.71
N GLU A 91 0.08 13.27 -8.37
CA GLU A 91 1.29 13.86 -7.79
C GLU A 91 1.68 13.16 -6.48
N SER A 92 0.70 12.88 -5.61
CA SER A 92 0.91 12.20 -4.33
C SER A 92 1.45 10.78 -4.53
N VAL A 93 0.86 9.98 -5.43
CA VAL A 93 1.34 8.62 -5.75
C VAL A 93 2.76 8.66 -6.32
N LYS A 94 3.06 9.62 -7.22
CA LYS A 94 4.43 9.81 -7.74
C LYS A 94 5.40 10.20 -6.61
N ALA A 95 4.97 11.01 -5.66
CA ALA A 95 5.78 11.39 -4.50
C ALA A 95 6.03 10.20 -3.56
N GLN A 96 5.03 9.35 -3.30
CA GLN A 96 5.20 8.10 -2.55
C GLN A 96 6.25 7.19 -3.19
N GLY A 97 6.20 7.04 -4.52
CA GLY A 97 7.21 6.30 -5.27
C GLY A 97 8.62 6.88 -5.14
N ARG A 98 8.77 8.21 -5.01
CA ARG A 98 10.06 8.86 -4.71
C ARG A 98 10.50 8.61 -3.28
N ILE A 99 9.62 8.78 -2.28
CA ILE A 99 9.91 8.52 -0.87
C ILE A 99 10.38 7.07 -0.66
N SER A 100 9.72 6.11 -1.30
CA SER A 100 10.11 4.68 -1.28
C SER A 100 11.54 4.42 -1.75
N LYS A 101 12.12 5.32 -2.57
CA LYS A 101 13.46 5.19 -3.14
C LYS A 101 14.54 5.92 -2.32
N LEU A 102 14.17 6.67 -1.26
CA LEU A 102 15.11 7.47 -0.47
C LEU A 102 15.99 6.66 0.50
N ASN A 103 15.76 5.34 0.67
CA ASN A 103 16.53 4.46 1.56
C ASN A 103 16.71 5.03 2.99
N LEU A 104 15.67 5.66 3.54
CA LEU A 104 15.67 6.27 4.87
C LEU A 104 15.43 5.25 5.98
N PRO A 105 15.82 5.55 7.24
CA PRO A 105 15.32 4.84 8.41
C PRO A 105 13.78 4.84 8.44
N GLN A 106 13.20 3.79 9.05
CA GLN A 106 11.73 3.62 9.12
C GLN A 106 11.00 4.84 9.72
N GLU A 107 11.55 5.46 10.76
CA GLU A 107 10.93 6.62 11.43
C GLU A 107 10.88 7.85 10.51
N ASP A 108 11.97 8.12 9.80
CA ASP A 108 12.06 9.23 8.85
C ASP A 108 11.16 8.98 7.63
N LEU A 109 11.16 7.74 7.13
CA LEU A 109 10.29 7.33 6.04
C LEU A 109 8.79 7.50 6.41
N MET A 110 8.41 7.11 7.63
CA MET A 110 7.04 7.33 8.12
C MET A 110 6.70 8.82 8.26
N THR A 111 7.67 9.64 8.66
CA THR A 111 7.53 11.09 8.75
C THR A 111 7.29 11.72 7.38
N GLU A 112 8.06 11.33 6.36
CA GLU A 112 7.88 11.78 4.97
C GLU A 112 6.50 11.41 4.43
N TYR A 113 6.03 10.17 4.66
CA TYR A 113 4.68 9.78 4.25
C TYR A 113 3.59 10.56 4.97
N LYS A 114 3.77 10.86 6.26
CA LYS A 114 2.82 11.66 7.03
C LYS A 114 2.73 13.09 6.48
N LEU A 115 3.87 13.73 6.24
CA LEU A 115 3.93 15.08 5.67
C LEU A 115 3.30 15.12 4.27
N LEU A 116 3.58 14.12 3.44
CA LEU A 116 2.96 13.99 2.13
C LEU A 116 1.43 13.85 2.24
N SER A 117 0.94 13.00 3.15
CA SER A 117 -0.49 12.84 3.40
C SER A 117 -1.13 14.15 3.81
N GLU A 118 -0.58 14.85 4.80
CA GLU A 118 -1.12 16.13 5.30
C GLU A 118 -1.15 17.21 4.22
N SER A 119 -0.09 17.30 3.41
CA SER A 119 -0.02 18.23 2.28
C SER A 119 -1.05 17.89 1.19
N THR A 120 -1.20 16.60 0.87
CA THR A 120 -2.20 16.12 -0.09
C THR A 120 -3.62 16.44 0.40
N ASP A 121 -3.91 16.17 1.68
CA ASP A 121 -5.20 16.46 2.31
C ASP A 121 -5.55 17.94 2.25
N LYS A 122 -4.56 18.82 2.50
CA LYS A 122 -4.74 20.27 2.41
C LYS A 122 -5.11 20.69 0.99
N LYS A 123 -4.35 20.24 -0.01
CA LYS A 123 -4.64 20.53 -1.43
C LYS A 123 -6.03 20.03 -1.84
N ILE A 124 -6.44 18.83 -1.42
CA ILE A 124 -7.78 18.30 -1.70
C ILE A 124 -8.85 19.21 -1.10
N ASN A 125 -8.70 19.58 0.18
CA ASN A 125 -9.65 20.44 0.88
C ASN A 125 -9.81 21.83 0.23
N ASP A 126 -8.80 22.34 -0.47
CA ASP A 126 -8.91 23.62 -1.18
C ASP A 126 -9.93 23.57 -2.33
N PHE A 127 -10.23 22.37 -2.87
CA PHE A 127 -11.23 22.17 -3.93
C PHE A 127 -12.63 21.84 -3.39
N LEU A 128 -12.77 21.57 -2.10
CA LEU A 128 -14.02 21.09 -1.50
C LEU A 128 -14.82 22.21 -0.83
N ASN A 129 -16.14 22.17 -0.97
CA ASN A 129 -17.04 22.97 -0.16
C ASN A 129 -17.19 22.39 1.27
N LYS A 130 -17.92 23.08 2.14
CA LYS A 130 -18.08 22.69 3.55
C LYS A 130 -18.64 21.27 3.70
N ASP A 131 -19.73 20.94 3.01
CA ASP A 131 -20.39 19.64 3.10
C ASP A 131 -19.50 18.51 2.56
N GLN A 132 -18.76 18.78 1.48
CA GLN A 132 -17.83 17.84 0.90
C GLN A 132 -16.62 17.56 1.81
N LYS A 133 -16.15 18.56 2.57
CA LYS A 133 -15.09 18.38 3.57
C LYS A 133 -15.51 17.43 4.68
N GLU A 134 -16.74 17.53 5.16
CA GLU A 134 -17.27 16.61 6.16
C GLU A 134 -17.35 15.18 5.61
N LYS A 135 -17.88 15.01 4.40
CA LYS A 135 -17.89 13.70 3.70
C LYS A 135 -16.49 13.14 3.49
N TYR A 136 -15.52 14.00 3.17
CA TYR A 136 -14.13 13.60 2.98
C TYR A 136 -13.49 13.06 4.26
N LEU A 137 -13.76 13.69 5.41
CA LEU A 137 -13.30 13.19 6.71
C LEU A 137 -13.86 11.80 7.00
N THR A 138 -15.17 11.61 6.80
CA THR A 138 -15.82 10.30 6.98
C THR A 138 -15.24 9.26 6.02
N PHE A 139 -15.08 9.61 4.75
CA PHE A 139 -14.50 8.74 3.74
C PHE A 139 -13.08 8.27 4.14
N LYS A 140 -12.24 9.17 4.64
CA LYS A 140 -10.90 8.82 5.13
C LYS A 140 -10.93 7.89 6.34
N GLU A 141 -11.86 8.10 7.26
CA GLU A 141 -12.02 7.21 8.41
C GLU A 141 -12.49 5.82 8.00
N ASP A 142 -13.39 5.73 7.02
CA ASP A 142 -13.88 4.46 6.49
C ASP A 142 -12.80 3.70 5.72
N MET A 143 -11.94 4.41 4.97
CA MET A 143 -10.78 3.79 4.31
C MET A 143 -9.76 3.21 5.30
N LYS A 144 -9.69 3.71 6.54
CA LYS A 144 -8.84 3.14 7.58
C LYS A 144 -9.38 1.84 8.16
N LYS A 145 -10.68 1.57 8.01
CA LYS A 145 -11.31 0.35 8.54
C LYS A 145 -10.97 -0.81 7.59
N PRO A 146 -10.67 -2.01 8.11
CA PRO A 146 -10.47 -3.18 7.26
C PRO A 146 -11.76 -3.41 6.45
N LYS A 147 -11.65 -3.46 5.12
CA LYS A 147 -12.78 -3.81 4.24
C LYS A 147 -13.28 -5.19 4.68
N LYS A 148 -14.43 -5.24 5.36
CA LYS A 148 -15.09 -6.51 5.69
C LYS A 148 -15.29 -7.23 4.37
N SER A 149 -14.65 -8.38 4.19
CA SER A 149 -14.85 -9.22 3.01
C SER A 149 -16.36 -9.46 2.89
N LYS A 150 -16.97 -9.02 1.79
CA LYS A 150 -18.34 -9.42 1.47
C LYS A 150 -18.29 -10.94 1.34
N SER A 151 -18.72 -11.64 2.38
CA SER A 151 -19.00 -13.07 2.29
C SER A 151 -20.01 -13.21 1.16
N LYS A 152 -19.58 -13.83 0.06
CA LYS A 152 -20.51 -14.31 -0.96
C LYS A 152 -21.43 -15.29 -0.23
N ASP A 153 -22.61 -14.83 0.17
CA ASP A 153 -23.73 -15.72 0.44
C ASP A 153 -23.99 -16.47 -0.86
N LYS A 154 -23.38 -17.66 -0.96
CA LYS A 154 -23.81 -18.68 -1.90
C LYS A 154 -25.23 -19.05 -1.48
N LYS A 155 -26.22 -18.40 -2.08
CA LYS A 155 -27.60 -18.90 -2.12
C LYS A 155 -27.55 -20.33 -2.66
N LYS A 156 -27.78 -21.29 -1.77
CA LYS A 156 -28.28 -22.62 -2.12
C LYS A 156 -29.75 -22.50 -2.47
#